data_AF-A0A7V9N509-F1
#
_entry.id   AF-A0A7V9N509-F1
#
_cell.length_a   1.000
_cell.length_b   1.000
_cell.length_c   1.000
_cell.angle_alpha   90.00
_cell.angle_beta   90.00
_cell.angle_gamma   90.00
#
_symmetry.space_group_name_H-M   'P 1'
#
loop_
_entity.id
_entity.type
_entity.pdbx_description
1 polymer ?
#
loop_
_entity_poly.entity_id
_entity_poly.type
_entity_poly.pdbx_seq_one_letter_code
_entity_poly.pdbx_strand_id
1 'polypeptide(L)'
;MPHLKIVRTLIAALIGAVLTMPAALVAVAQESTPAGSTAMATPMATPMAMAAFDVPLIDASGAAVGLATFSEDADGVTLLLLVEGLDPGEHGWHLHEMGVCEADGAEPFDSAGDHWNPTAMMHGGPEDDEHHAGDFGNLTAGENGLAEVEFATTDYTLGSGPTSVYDEDGTAIIIHEGMDDLTTQPSGDSGARYACGIVAEPMMGMTGTPVAATPVAATPVAATPVA
;
A
#
# COMPACT_ATOMS: atom_id res chain seq x y z
N MET A 1 -18.32 32.70 18.42
CA MET A 1 -19.45 32.35 19.31
C MET A 1 -20.43 33.52 19.37
N PRO A 2 -21.65 33.37 18.84
CA PRO A 2 -22.79 33.96 19.54
C PRO A 2 -24.04 33.07 19.55
N HIS A 3 -24.59 32.95 20.76
CA HIS A 3 -26.01 33.00 21.12
C HIS A 3 -27.04 32.02 20.51
N LEU A 4 -27.23 30.95 21.29
CA LEU A 4 -28.48 30.27 21.63
C LEU A 4 -29.77 31.12 21.48
N LYS A 5 -30.76 30.61 20.73
CA LYS A 5 -32.19 30.90 20.91
C LYS A 5 -33.03 29.63 20.77
N ILE A 6 -33.70 29.29 21.86
CA ILE A 6 -34.74 28.26 22.03
C ILE A 6 -36.08 28.87 21.59
N VAL A 7 -36.86 28.23 20.70
CA VAL A 7 -38.34 28.29 20.74
C VAL A 7 -38.94 26.99 20.17
N ARG A 8 -39.71 26.30 21.01
CA ARG A 8 -40.61 25.16 20.74
C ARG A 8 -41.77 25.57 19.83
N THR A 9 -42.35 24.66 19.04
CA THR A 9 -43.82 24.45 18.96
C THR A 9 -44.15 23.13 18.24
N LEU A 10 -44.97 22.32 18.91
CA LEU A 10 -45.64 21.09 18.44
C LEU A 10 -46.77 21.41 17.45
N ILE A 11 -46.95 20.59 16.42
CA ILE A 11 -48.26 20.40 15.75
C ILE A 11 -48.51 18.90 15.59
N ALA A 12 -49.70 18.49 16.01
CA ALA A 12 -50.18 17.12 16.07
C ALA A 12 -51.20 16.81 14.95
N ALA A 13 -51.27 15.51 14.63
CA ALA A 13 -52.42 14.77 14.09
C ALA A 13 -52.82 15.02 12.61
N LEU A 14 -53.48 14.13 11.87
CA LEU A 14 -54.53 13.17 12.23
C LEU A 14 -54.83 12.26 10.98
N ILE A 15 -55.05 10.95 11.19
CA ILE A 15 -56.03 10.03 10.56
C ILE A 15 -56.03 9.72 9.04
N GLY A 16 -56.13 8.41 8.73
CA GLY A 16 -56.77 7.90 7.51
C GLY A 16 -56.61 6.38 7.29
N ALA A 17 -57.46 5.55 7.88
CA ALA A 17 -57.61 4.11 7.62
C ALA A 17 -58.67 3.84 6.53
N VAL A 18 -58.69 2.59 5.98
CA VAL A 18 -59.81 1.80 5.34
C VAL A 18 -59.21 0.97 4.19
N LEU A 19 -58.95 -0.36 4.32
CA LEU A 19 -59.83 -1.55 4.32
C LEU A 19 -60.55 -1.82 2.97
N THR A 20 -60.22 -2.93 2.29
CA THR A 20 -61.13 -4.05 1.87
C THR A 20 -60.52 -4.95 0.77
N MET A 21 -60.63 -6.27 0.97
CA MET A 21 -60.47 -7.41 0.02
C MET A 21 -61.88 -7.79 -0.57
N PRO A 22 -62.14 -8.85 -1.38
CA PRO A 22 -61.31 -9.88 -2.06
C PRO A 22 -61.75 -10.21 -3.54
N ALA A 23 -61.18 -11.30 -4.09
CA ALA A 23 -61.82 -12.35 -4.92
C ALA A 23 -61.51 -12.43 -6.43
N ALA A 24 -60.58 -13.34 -6.71
CA ALA A 24 -60.46 -14.31 -7.81
C ALA A 24 -61.38 -14.22 -9.05
N LEU A 25 -60.75 -14.28 -10.23
CA LEU A 25 -61.32 -14.95 -11.40
C LEU A 25 -60.26 -15.81 -12.09
N VAL A 26 -60.66 -17.04 -12.36
CA VAL A 26 -59.93 -18.14 -13.00
C VAL A 26 -59.69 -17.82 -14.49
N ALA A 27 -58.47 -18.00 -14.96
CA ALA A 27 -58.17 -18.12 -16.39
C ALA A 27 -57.28 -19.35 -16.62
N VAL A 28 -57.84 -20.33 -17.32
CA VAL A 28 -57.17 -21.47 -17.96
C VAL A 28 -56.48 -20.95 -19.23
N ALA A 29 -55.18 -21.23 -19.39
CA ALA A 29 -54.46 -21.23 -20.67
C ALA A 29 -53.16 -22.04 -20.50
N GLN A 30 -53.19 -23.31 -20.88
CA GLN A 30 -52.45 -23.87 -22.03
C GLN A 30 -50.92 -23.93 -21.88
N GLU A 31 -50.45 -25.15 -21.60
CA GLU A 31 -49.10 -25.62 -21.89
C GLU A 31 -48.87 -25.58 -23.41
N SER A 32 -47.86 -24.84 -23.85
CA SER A 32 -47.19 -25.08 -25.13
C SER A 32 -45.75 -24.58 -25.07
N THR A 33 -44.83 -25.53 -24.96
CA THR A 33 -43.45 -25.56 -25.49
C THR A 33 -42.46 -24.47 -25.04
N PRO A 34 -41.34 -24.84 -24.37
CA PRO A 34 -40.23 -23.93 -24.19
C PRO A 34 -39.44 -23.85 -25.51
N ALA A 35 -39.59 -22.73 -26.22
CA ALA A 35 -38.57 -22.34 -27.18
C ALA A 35 -37.32 -21.97 -26.39
N GLY A 36 -36.27 -22.78 -26.51
CA GLY A 36 -34.98 -22.53 -25.90
C GLY A 36 -34.46 -21.15 -26.31
N SER A 37 -34.60 -20.18 -25.43
CA SER A 37 -33.83 -18.95 -25.47
C SER A 37 -32.48 -19.28 -24.85
N THR A 38 -31.50 -19.56 -25.69
CA THR A 38 -30.10 -19.48 -25.31
C THR A 38 -29.81 -18.01 -24.99
N ALA A 39 -30.14 -17.61 -23.76
CA ALA A 39 -29.58 -16.40 -23.16
C ALA A 39 -28.06 -16.61 -23.20
N MET A 40 -27.41 -15.96 -24.16
CA MET A 40 -25.98 -15.79 -24.17
C MET A 40 -25.66 -15.09 -22.86
N ALA A 41 -25.20 -15.86 -21.87
CA ALA A 41 -24.67 -15.30 -20.64
C ALA A 41 -23.58 -14.34 -21.06
N THR A 42 -23.85 -13.04 -20.92
CA THR A 42 -22.82 -12.02 -20.99
C THR A 42 -21.76 -12.47 -19.99
N PRO A 43 -20.49 -12.65 -20.40
CA PRO A 43 -19.47 -12.98 -19.43
C PRO A 43 -19.49 -11.83 -18.42
N MET A 44 -19.86 -12.14 -17.17
CA MET A 44 -19.56 -11.28 -16.05
C MET A 44 -18.06 -11.03 -16.17
N ALA A 45 -17.67 -9.81 -16.47
CA ALA A 45 -16.28 -9.44 -16.49
C ALA A 45 -15.72 -9.81 -15.11
N THR A 46 -14.86 -10.83 -15.07
CA THR A 46 -14.04 -11.08 -13.90
C THR A 46 -13.37 -9.75 -13.58
N PRO A 47 -13.54 -9.16 -12.39
CA PRO A 47 -12.76 -7.98 -12.04
C PRO A 47 -11.31 -8.35 -12.29
N MET A 48 -10.62 -7.57 -13.14
CA MET A 48 -9.20 -7.79 -13.36
C MET A 48 -8.56 -7.76 -11.97
N ALA A 49 -7.96 -8.88 -11.57
CA ALA A 49 -7.30 -8.95 -10.29
C ALA A 49 -6.27 -7.81 -10.25
N MET A 50 -6.29 -7.04 -9.17
CA MET A 50 -5.29 -6.02 -8.86
C MET A 50 -3.92 -6.61 -9.17
N ALA A 51 -3.17 -6.01 -10.10
CA ALA A 51 -1.83 -6.45 -10.40
C ALA A 51 -0.93 -6.00 -9.25
N ALA A 52 -0.89 -6.80 -8.18
CA ALA A 52 0.06 -6.62 -7.10
C ALA A 52 1.40 -7.26 -7.47
N PHE A 53 2.51 -6.65 -7.06
CA PHE A 53 3.84 -7.25 -7.18
C PHE A 53 4.63 -7.06 -5.90
N ASP A 54 5.51 -8.03 -5.65
CA ASP A 54 6.31 -8.10 -4.45
C ASP A 54 7.75 -7.64 -4.72
N VAL A 55 8.28 -6.82 -3.82
CA VAL A 55 9.64 -6.29 -3.79
C VAL A 55 10.32 -6.80 -2.51
N PRO A 56 11.19 -7.81 -2.61
CA PRO A 56 11.93 -8.30 -1.46
C PRO A 56 12.93 -7.25 -0.99
N LEU A 57 13.08 -7.13 0.34
CA LEU A 57 14.03 -6.22 0.97
C LEU A 57 15.25 -6.99 1.48
N ILE A 58 16.43 -6.43 1.25
CA ILE A 58 17.70 -6.96 1.74
C ILE A 58 18.40 -5.97 2.66
N ASP A 59 19.13 -6.48 3.66
CA ASP A 59 20.08 -5.70 4.45
C ASP A 59 21.48 -5.67 3.81
N ALA A 60 22.41 -4.94 4.42
CA ALA A 60 23.78 -4.81 3.93
C ALA A 60 24.57 -6.14 3.91
N SER A 61 24.08 -7.19 4.58
CA SER A 61 24.66 -8.54 4.51
C SER A 61 24.11 -9.36 3.33
N GLY A 62 23.09 -8.85 2.64
CA GLY A 62 22.32 -9.55 1.61
C GLY A 62 21.27 -10.50 2.18
N ALA A 63 20.97 -10.43 3.48
CA ALA A 63 19.91 -11.21 4.09
C ALA A 63 18.56 -10.60 3.73
N ALA A 64 17.57 -11.45 3.45
CA ALA A 64 16.19 -10.98 3.27
C ALA A 64 15.62 -10.56 4.62
N VAL A 65 15.18 -9.31 4.72
CA VAL A 65 14.68 -8.68 5.97
C VAL A 65 13.26 -8.14 5.84
N GLY A 66 12.62 -8.31 4.69
CA GLY A 66 11.27 -7.82 4.51
C GLY A 66 10.69 -8.01 3.11
N LEU A 67 9.47 -7.53 2.96
CA LEU A 67 8.71 -7.55 1.71
C LEU A 67 7.87 -6.28 1.62
N ALA A 68 7.97 -5.60 0.48
CA ALA A 68 7.08 -4.53 0.09
C ALA A 68 6.18 -5.03 -1.05
N THR A 69 4.86 -4.93 -0.91
CA THR A 69 3.90 -5.29 -1.95
C THR A 69 3.21 -4.03 -2.44
N PHE A 70 3.35 -3.76 -3.74
CA PHE A 70 2.75 -2.63 -4.41
C PHE A 70 1.54 -3.09 -5.21
N SER A 71 0.48 -2.29 -5.22
CA SER A 71 -0.69 -2.48 -6.09
C SER A 71 -1.29 -1.14 -6.47
N GLU A 72 -1.89 -1.02 -7.65
CA GLU A 72 -2.54 0.21 -8.10
C GLU A 72 -3.96 -0.07 -8.57
N ASP A 73 -4.88 0.82 -8.22
CA ASP A 73 -6.26 0.82 -8.69
C ASP A 73 -6.73 2.23 -9.08
N ALA A 74 -8.05 2.45 -9.08
CA ALA A 74 -8.62 3.75 -9.46
C ALA A 74 -8.41 4.85 -8.41
N ASP A 75 -8.13 4.49 -7.16
CA ASP A 75 -7.95 5.39 -6.03
C ASP A 75 -6.47 5.75 -5.80
N GLY A 76 -5.54 4.99 -6.37
CA GLY A 76 -4.10 5.29 -6.34
C GLY A 76 -3.24 4.04 -6.17
N VAL A 77 -2.01 4.23 -5.68
CA VAL A 77 -1.09 3.16 -5.33
C VAL A 77 -1.21 2.84 -3.85
N THR A 78 -1.31 1.57 -3.51
CA THR A 78 -1.20 1.02 -2.16
C THR A 78 0.10 0.23 -2.02
N LEU A 79 0.82 0.48 -0.94
CA LEU A 79 2.07 -0.14 -0.55
C LEU A 79 1.91 -0.80 0.82
N LEU A 80 2.04 -2.12 0.86
CA LEU A 80 2.10 -2.90 2.09
C LEU A 80 3.56 -3.23 2.38
N LEU A 81 4.07 -2.85 3.54
CA LEU A 81 5.45 -3.11 3.92
C LEU A 81 5.49 -3.92 5.22
N LEU A 82 6.26 -5.01 5.20
CA LEU A 82 6.68 -5.77 6.37
C LEU A 82 8.21 -5.82 6.40
N VAL A 83 8.81 -5.38 7.50
CA VAL A 83 10.26 -5.41 7.72
C VAL A 83 10.57 -5.90 9.12
N GLU A 84 11.67 -6.64 9.25
CA GLU A 84 12.18 -7.16 10.51
C GLU A 84 13.64 -6.73 10.74
N GLY A 85 14.08 -6.85 12.00
CA GLY A 85 15.47 -6.61 12.39
C GLY A 85 15.81 -5.14 12.65
N LEU A 86 14.80 -4.27 12.73
CA LEU A 86 14.95 -2.88 13.13
C LEU A 86 15.12 -2.75 14.66
N ASP A 87 15.77 -1.67 15.09
CA ASP A 87 15.71 -1.26 16.49
C ASP A 87 14.29 -0.78 16.85
N PRO A 88 13.83 -0.88 18.11
CA PRO A 88 12.50 -0.37 18.47
C PRO A 88 12.43 1.16 18.33
N GLY A 89 11.48 1.67 17.55
CA GLY A 89 11.36 3.11 17.30
C GLY A 89 10.74 3.47 15.96
N GLU A 90 10.87 4.74 15.59
CA GLU A 90 10.46 5.27 14.29
C GLU A 90 11.63 5.23 13.30
N HIS A 91 11.31 4.87 12.05
CA HIS A 91 12.27 4.71 10.96
C HIS A 91 11.75 5.40 9.71
N GLY A 92 12.56 6.29 9.14
CA GLY A 92 12.28 6.91 7.84
C GLY A 92 12.31 5.88 6.73
N TRP A 93 11.46 6.05 5.72
CA TRP A 93 11.45 5.15 4.56
C TRP A 93 10.98 5.90 3.32
N HIS A 94 11.68 5.66 2.21
CA HIS A 94 11.57 6.47 1.00
C HIS A 94 11.73 5.63 -0.26
N LEU A 95 11.21 6.13 -1.39
CA LEU A 95 11.72 5.75 -2.70
C LEU A 95 12.96 6.58 -3.04
N HIS A 96 13.95 5.91 -3.62
CA HIS A 96 15.21 6.45 -4.11
C HIS A 96 15.28 6.34 -5.63
N GLU A 97 16.03 7.27 -6.24
CA GLU A 97 15.98 7.57 -7.67
C GLU A 97 16.62 6.52 -8.59
N MET A 98 17.38 5.56 -8.04
CA MET A 98 17.98 4.49 -8.81
C MET A 98 17.52 3.12 -8.29
N GLY A 99 17.12 2.23 -9.19
CA GLY A 99 16.75 0.84 -8.91
C GLY A 99 17.94 -0.07 -8.60
N VAL A 100 18.80 0.34 -7.67
CA VAL A 100 20.07 -0.34 -7.37
C VAL A 100 20.33 -0.44 -5.86
N CYS A 101 20.54 -1.66 -5.37
CA CYS A 101 20.82 -1.97 -3.97
C CYS A 101 22.23 -2.56 -3.76
N GLU A 102 23.29 -1.83 -4.06
CA GLU A 102 24.67 -2.26 -3.78
C GLU A 102 25.00 -2.06 -2.29
N ALA A 103 25.35 -3.14 -1.60
CA ALA A 103 25.63 -3.10 -0.16
C ALA A 103 27.09 -2.70 0.18
N ASP A 104 27.99 -2.71 -0.80
CA ASP A 104 29.44 -2.55 -0.65
C ASP A 104 29.98 -1.21 -1.16
N GLY A 105 29.10 -0.21 -1.27
CA GLY A 105 29.42 1.18 -1.58
C GLY A 105 30.20 1.90 -0.47
N ALA A 106 30.27 3.24 -0.56
CA ALA A 106 30.90 4.04 0.50
C ALA A 106 30.08 3.95 1.80
N GLU A 107 28.76 3.97 1.66
CA GLU A 107 27.80 3.57 2.68
C GLU A 107 26.86 2.51 2.06
N PRO A 108 26.26 1.61 2.86
CA PRO A 108 25.31 0.64 2.33
C PRO A 108 24.21 1.30 1.51
N PHE A 109 23.97 0.78 0.31
CA PHE A 109 22.91 1.21 -0.61
C PHE A 109 23.01 2.66 -1.09
N ASP A 110 24.16 3.32 -0.96
CA ASP A 110 24.40 4.66 -1.54
C ASP A 110 24.18 4.70 -3.06
N SER A 111 24.35 3.56 -3.74
CA SER A 111 24.05 3.35 -5.17
C SER A 111 22.61 3.70 -5.57
N ALA A 112 21.66 3.68 -4.63
CA ALA A 112 20.27 4.03 -4.90
C ALA A 112 20.08 5.55 -5.18
N GLY A 113 21.10 6.37 -4.93
CA GLY A 113 21.03 7.83 -5.16
C GLY A 113 20.25 8.58 -4.08
N ASP A 114 19.76 9.76 -4.43
CA ASP A 114 18.91 10.60 -3.56
C ASP A 114 17.45 10.12 -3.55
N HIS A 115 16.58 10.82 -2.82
CA HIS A 115 15.13 10.53 -2.83
C HIS A 115 14.57 10.70 -4.24
N TRP A 116 13.68 9.81 -4.65
CA TRP A 116 13.00 9.89 -5.93
C TRP A 116 12.02 11.07 -5.94
N ASN A 117 12.30 12.05 -6.79
CA ASN A 117 11.63 13.35 -6.80
C ASN A 117 11.28 13.81 -8.23
N PRO A 118 10.29 13.17 -8.89
CA PRO A 118 9.91 13.49 -10.27
C PRO A 118 9.28 14.89 -10.42
N THR A 119 8.80 15.47 -9.31
CA THR A 119 8.09 16.75 -9.27
C THR A 119 9.00 17.92 -8.86
N ALA A 120 10.26 17.66 -8.52
CA ALA A 120 11.26 18.65 -8.07
C ALA A 120 10.78 19.49 -6.87
N MET A 121 10.12 18.84 -5.92
CA MET A 121 9.69 19.44 -4.65
C MET A 121 10.79 19.35 -3.60
N MET A 122 10.68 20.11 -2.52
CA MET A 122 11.50 19.88 -1.32
C MET A 122 11.02 18.62 -0.58
N HIS A 123 11.89 18.05 0.25
CA HIS A 123 11.52 16.99 1.17
C HIS A 123 10.48 17.49 2.20
N GLY A 124 9.53 16.63 2.57
CA GLY A 124 8.49 16.94 3.54
C GLY A 124 7.74 15.68 4.02
N GLY A 125 6.78 15.86 4.92
CA GLY A 125 5.90 14.77 5.33
C GLY A 125 4.87 14.42 4.25
N PRO A 126 4.32 13.19 4.24
CA PRO A 126 3.36 12.75 3.22
C PRO A 126 2.01 13.50 3.24
N GLU A 127 1.75 14.29 4.29
CA GLU A 127 0.55 15.12 4.42
C GLU A 127 0.81 16.60 4.09
N ASP A 128 2.06 16.96 3.78
CA ASP A 128 2.43 18.33 3.40
C ASP A 128 2.08 18.60 1.92
N ASP A 129 1.88 19.88 1.58
CA ASP A 129 1.65 20.27 0.18
C ASP A 129 2.93 20.15 -0.69
N GLU A 130 4.10 20.16 -0.05
CA GLU A 130 5.42 20.11 -0.68
C GLU A 130 6.25 19.00 -0.03
N HIS A 131 6.39 17.88 -0.75
CA HIS A 131 7.16 16.71 -0.39
C HIS A 131 7.61 15.99 -1.66
N HIS A 132 8.62 15.12 -1.58
CA HIS A 132 8.92 14.24 -2.69
C HIS A 132 7.80 13.19 -2.84
N ALA A 133 7.51 12.77 -4.07
CA ALA A 133 6.54 11.69 -4.30
C ALA A 133 6.95 10.36 -3.65
N GLY A 134 8.24 10.20 -3.36
CA GLY A 134 8.81 9.06 -2.64
C GLY A 134 8.91 9.22 -1.12
N ASP A 135 8.44 10.32 -0.53
CA ASP A 135 8.51 10.54 0.93
C ASP A 135 7.29 9.92 1.64
N PHE A 136 7.53 8.92 2.48
CA PHE A 136 6.45 8.17 3.17
C PHE A 136 6.37 8.46 4.68
N GLY A 137 7.29 9.28 5.19
CA GLY A 137 7.44 9.57 6.61
C GLY A 137 8.03 8.39 7.37
N ASN A 138 7.40 7.99 8.48
CA ASN A 138 7.95 6.99 9.39
C ASN A 138 7.11 5.72 9.49
N LEU A 139 7.78 4.57 9.56
CA LEU A 139 7.23 3.31 10.07
C LEU A 139 7.66 3.12 11.53
N THR A 140 6.87 2.39 12.32
CA THR A 140 7.18 2.13 13.74
C THR A 140 7.50 0.66 13.97
N ALA A 141 8.73 0.37 14.40
CA ALA A 141 9.16 -0.94 14.83
C ALA A 141 8.84 -1.19 16.31
N GLY A 142 8.26 -2.35 16.60
CA GLY A 142 8.00 -2.81 17.97
C GLY A 142 9.24 -3.30 18.70
N GLU A 143 9.09 -3.72 19.97
CA GLU A 143 10.18 -4.30 20.77
C GLU A 143 10.77 -5.59 20.19
N ASN A 144 10.04 -6.25 19.29
CA ASN A 144 10.48 -7.43 18.55
C ASN A 144 11.24 -7.08 17.25
N GLY A 145 11.45 -5.79 16.97
CA GLY A 145 12.11 -5.31 15.75
C GLY A 145 11.29 -5.49 14.48
N LEU A 146 9.98 -5.74 14.60
CA LEU A 146 9.06 -5.85 13.46
C LEU A 146 8.33 -4.53 13.25
N ALA A 147 8.19 -4.13 11.99
CA ALA A 147 7.32 -3.05 11.57
C ALA A 147 6.44 -3.50 10.39
N GLU A 148 5.17 -3.10 10.44
CA GLU A 148 4.18 -3.35 9.41
C GLU A 148 3.43 -2.05 9.13
N VAL A 149 3.30 -1.67 7.87
CA VAL A 149 2.56 -0.46 7.47
C VAL A 149 1.84 -0.67 6.13
N GLU A 150 0.65 -0.09 6.05
CA GLU A 150 -0.09 0.10 4.80
C GLU A 150 -0.09 1.59 4.48
N PHE A 151 0.43 1.95 3.31
CA PHE A 151 0.52 3.32 2.83
C PHE A 151 -0.22 3.44 1.50
N ALA A 152 -0.98 4.51 1.32
CA ALA A 152 -1.70 4.78 0.09
C ALA A 152 -1.38 6.20 -0.41
N THR A 153 -1.19 6.36 -1.71
CA THR A 153 -0.83 7.65 -2.32
C THR A 153 -1.33 7.77 -3.75
N THR A 154 -1.50 9.02 -4.19
CA THR A 154 -1.78 9.40 -5.58
C THR A 154 -0.61 10.13 -6.24
N ASP A 155 0.54 10.23 -5.57
CA ASP A 155 1.67 11.03 -6.02
C ASP A 155 2.45 10.37 -7.17
N TYR A 156 2.30 9.05 -7.31
CA TYR A 156 2.93 8.25 -8.35
C TYR A 156 2.03 7.12 -8.85
N THR A 157 2.47 6.43 -9.89
CA THR A 157 1.76 5.35 -10.57
C THR A 157 2.69 4.15 -10.81
N LEU A 158 2.11 2.96 -10.87
CA LEU A 158 2.75 1.73 -11.36
C LEU A 158 2.49 1.53 -12.87
N GLY A 159 1.77 2.45 -13.50
CA GLY A 159 1.59 2.53 -14.94
C GLY A 159 2.68 3.37 -15.61
N SER A 160 2.44 3.74 -16.87
CA SER A 160 3.31 4.66 -17.61
C SER A 160 2.97 6.11 -17.30
N GLY A 161 3.99 6.96 -17.12
CA GLY A 161 3.79 8.39 -16.89
C GLY A 161 5.04 9.08 -16.35
N PRO A 162 5.00 10.41 -16.20
CA PRO A 162 6.11 11.19 -15.64
C PRO A 162 6.38 10.91 -14.15
N THR A 163 5.40 10.35 -13.44
CA THR A 163 5.50 9.92 -12.04
C THR A 163 5.40 8.39 -11.94
N SER A 164 5.84 7.68 -12.98
CA SER A 164 5.97 6.23 -12.90
C SER A 164 7.18 5.87 -12.05
N VAL A 165 7.02 4.93 -11.11
CA VAL A 165 8.16 4.36 -10.36
C VAL A 165 9.03 3.42 -11.20
N TYR A 166 8.64 3.20 -12.46
CA TYR A 166 9.33 2.41 -13.46
C TYR A 166 9.97 3.29 -14.54
N ASP A 167 10.63 4.37 -14.13
CA ASP A 167 11.39 5.20 -15.05
C ASP A 167 12.63 4.46 -15.62
N GLU A 168 13.46 5.18 -16.38
CA GLU A 168 14.59 4.58 -17.10
C GLU A 168 15.63 3.94 -16.16
N ASP A 169 15.79 4.50 -14.96
CA ASP A 169 16.75 4.07 -13.95
C ASP A 169 16.13 3.09 -12.94
N GLY A 170 14.79 3.01 -12.91
CA GLY A 170 14.02 2.31 -11.90
C GLY A 170 14.12 3.01 -10.54
N THR A 171 13.36 2.53 -9.56
CA THR A 171 13.40 3.10 -8.21
C THR A 171 13.77 2.03 -7.20
N ALA A 172 14.21 2.44 -6.01
CA ALA A 172 14.45 1.54 -4.89
C ALA A 172 13.75 2.03 -3.64
N ILE A 173 13.11 1.13 -2.90
CA ILE A 173 12.61 1.42 -1.56
C ILE A 173 13.75 1.26 -0.57
N ILE A 174 13.99 2.29 0.25
CA ILE A 174 14.99 2.29 1.33
C ILE A 174 14.27 2.47 2.66
N ILE A 175 14.70 1.70 3.66
CA ILE A 175 14.33 1.89 5.08
C ILE A 175 15.58 2.34 5.81
N HIS A 176 15.47 3.39 6.62
CA HIS A 176 16.58 3.95 7.36
C HIS A 176 16.67 3.41 8.80
N GLU A 177 17.85 3.54 9.41
CA GLU A 177 18.09 3.18 10.81
C GLU A 177 17.45 4.16 11.81
N GLY A 178 17.24 5.43 11.42
CA GLY A 178 16.69 6.48 12.26
C GLY A 178 15.37 7.04 11.75
N MET A 179 14.75 7.90 12.56
CA MET A 179 13.52 8.58 12.22
C MET A 179 13.74 9.66 11.16
N ASP A 180 12.76 9.82 10.28
CA ASP A 180 12.60 10.99 9.43
C ASP A 180 11.98 12.14 10.25
N ASP A 181 12.65 13.30 10.30
CA ASP A 181 12.16 14.51 10.96
C ASP A 181 11.16 15.33 10.14
N LEU A 182 10.87 14.90 8.91
CA LEU A 182 9.91 15.42 7.93
C LEU A 182 10.20 16.85 7.45
N THR A 183 11.38 17.39 7.73
CA THR A 183 11.66 18.82 7.47
C THR A 183 13.06 19.11 6.94
N THR A 184 14.06 18.39 7.44
CA THR A 184 15.46 18.64 7.11
C THR A 184 15.75 18.24 5.68
N GLN A 185 16.32 19.18 4.91
CA GLN A 185 16.68 18.91 3.53
C GLN A 185 18.04 18.19 3.45
N PRO A 186 18.22 17.27 2.49
CA PRO A 186 17.23 16.82 1.50
C PRO A 186 16.44 15.57 1.89
N SER A 187 16.62 15.02 3.10
CA SER A 187 16.27 13.62 3.39
C SER A 187 15.77 13.34 4.83
N GLY A 188 15.36 14.37 5.55
CA GLY A 188 14.74 14.24 6.86
C GLY A 188 15.67 13.78 7.98
N ASP A 189 17.00 13.84 7.78
CA ASP A 189 18.02 13.37 8.75
C ASP A 189 17.83 11.92 9.26
N SER A 190 17.23 11.07 8.42
CA SER A 190 16.87 9.67 8.75
C SER A 190 18.05 8.73 9.05
N GLY A 191 19.29 9.17 8.80
CA GLY A 191 20.49 8.38 9.10
C GLY A 191 20.79 7.30 8.05
N ALA A 192 21.50 6.25 8.47
CA ALA A 192 22.01 5.21 7.58
C ALA A 192 20.88 4.37 6.96
N ARG A 193 21.17 3.72 5.82
CA ARG A 193 20.21 2.89 5.07
C ARG A 193 20.28 1.46 5.57
N TYR A 194 19.22 0.99 6.22
CA TYR A 194 19.13 -0.34 6.81
C TYR A 194 18.79 -1.41 5.77
N ALA A 195 17.74 -1.18 4.98
CA ALA A 195 17.24 -2.14 4.00
C ALA A 195 16.96 -1.48 2.66
N CYS A 196 17.10 -2.27 1.58
CA CYS A 196 16.86 -1.83 0.21
C CYS A 196 16.07 -2.87 -0.58
N GLY A 197 15.16 -2.43 -1.44
CA GLY A 197 14.47 -3.27 -2.42
C GLY A 197 14.31 -2.58 -3.76
N ILE A 198 14.58 -3.29 -4.85
CA ILE A 198 14.49 -2.74 -6.20
C ILE A 198 13.03 -2.79 -6.67
N VAL A 199 12.49 -1.62 -7.00
CA VAL A 199 11.16 -1.43 -7.59
C VAL A 199 11.35 -1.29 -9.09
N ALA A 200 11.12 -2.39 -9.81
CA ALA A 200 11.21 -2.45 -11.28
C ALA A 200 9.96 -3.13 -11.84
N GLU A 201 9.67 -2.88 -13.12
CA GLU A 201 8.57 -3.56 -13.79
C GLU A 201 8.72 -5.08 -13.60
N PRO A 202 7.70 -5.78 -13.10
CA PRO A 202 7.73 -7.23 -13.07
C PRO A 202 7.81 -7.70 -14.52
N MET A 203 9.00 -8.17 -14.93
CA MET A 203 9.29 -8.68 -16.27
C MET A 203 8.22 -9.70 -16.65
N MET A 204 7.19 -9.28 -17.39
CA MET A 204 6.11 -10.12 -17.91
C MET A 204 6.70 -11.09 -18.94
N GLY A 205 7.36 -12.14 -18.45
CA GLY A 205 8.13 -13.08 -19.26
C GLY A 205 8.86 -14.14 -18.44
N MET A 206 9.19 -13.87 -17.17
CA MET A 206 9.66 -14.90 -16.24
C MET A 206 8.49 -15.36 -15.37
N THR A 207 7.84 -16.44 -15.77
CA THR A 207 6.95 -17.24 -14.91
C THR A 207 7.73 -18.01 -13.83
N GLY A 208 8.84 -17.44 -13.35
CA GLY A 208 9.48 -17.86 -12.12
C GLY A 208 8.57 -17.39 -11.00
N THR A 209 7.91 -18.34 -10.35
CA THR A 209 7.35 -18.16 -9.01
C THR A 209 8.31 -17.30 -8.20
N PRO A 210 7.87 -16.24 -7.49
CA PRO A 210 8.73 -15.59 -6.52
C PRO A 210 9.28 -16.73 -5.65
N VAL A 211 10.60 -16.82 -5.55
CA VAL A 211 11.21 -17.77 -4.63
C VAL A 211 10.73 -17.30 -3.27
N ALA A 212 9.66 -17.94 -2.78
CA ALA A 212 9.13 -17.70 -1.46
C ALA A 212 10.33 -17.70 -0.54
N ALA A 213 10.59 -16.56 0.11
CA ALA A 213 11.56 -16.48 1.17
C ALA A 213 11.27 -17.68 2.08
N THR A 214 12.20 -18.63 2.08
CA THR A 214 12.03 -19.82 2.91
C THR A 214 11.96 -19.28 4.32
N PRO A 215 10.87 -19.52 5.08
CA PRO A 215 10.72 -18.93 6.39
C PRO A 215 11.95 -19.30 7.20
N VAL A 216 12.72 -18.29 7.59
CA VAL A 216 13.88 -18.47 8.46
C VAL A 216 13.32 -19.09 9.72
N ALA A 217 13.66 -20.36 9.94
CA ALA A 217 13.22 -21.07 11.14
C ALA A 217 13.72 -20.27 12.35
N ALA A 218 12.78 -19.74 13.13
CA ALA A 218 13.08 -19.09 14.39
C ALA A 218 14.00 -20.00 15.21
N THR A 219 15.25 -19.59 15.36
CA THR A 219 16.21 -20.33 16.18
C THR A 219 15.73 -20.15 17.62
N PRO A 220 15.41 -21.23 18.37
CA PRO A 220 14.93 -21.07 19.73
C PRO A 220 16.03 -20.45 20.59
N VAL A 221 15.76 -19.24 21.10
CA VAL A 221 16.59 -18.58 22.09
C VAL A 221 16.67 -19.49 23.31
N ALA A 222 17.85 -20.01 23.59
CA ALA A 222 18.09 -20.80 24.78
C ALA A 222 17.91 -19.90 26.01
N ALA A 223 16.88 -20.19 26.82
CA ALA A 223 16.66 -19.53 28.09
C ALA A 223 17.86 -19.78 29.01
N THR A 224 18.62 -18.71 29.29
CA THR A 224 19.66 -18.71 30.32
C THR A 224 19.00 -18.89 31.68
N PRO A 225 19.37 -19.90 32.49
CA PRO A 225 18.85 -20.00 33.84
C PRO A 225 19.45 -18.89 34.70
N VAL A 226 18.58 -18.08 35.31
CA VAL A 226 18.95 -17.15 36.37
C VAL A 226 19.39 -17.98 37.58
N ALA A 227 20.61 -17.74 38.05
CA ALA A 227 21.20 -18.36 39.24
C ALA A 227 20.70 -17.69 40.54
#